data_AF-A0A5E4QS32-F1
#
_entry.id   AF-A0A5E4QS32-F1
#
_cell.length_a   1.000
_cell.length_b   1.000
_cell.length_c   1.000
_cell.angle_alpha   90.00
_cell.angle_beta   90.00
_cell.angle_gamma   90.00
#
_symmetry.space_group_name_H-M   'P 1'
#
loop_
_entity.id
_entity.type
_entity.pdbx_description
1 polymer ?
#
loop_
_entity_poly.entity_id
_entity_poly.type
_entity_poly.pdbx_seq_one_letter_code
_entity_poly.pdbx_strand_id
1 'polypeptide(L)'
;MSRATVIITLLGVSVLFHSSTSVDLPRFVGPGSNVTVAVGRDAVFICRVDELQSFKVAWLRVDTQTVLTIAAHVITKNHRISVIHGDGTWTLVLRDVTPADGGSYMCQVNTEPMMSQLHELHVVVSPDIDDEASSGDVTVDEGERLALRCVASGTPTPIAPSVWSGHAAAWALTGSSVILQCTSEAYPIAASYWVFDGELLVNGR
;
A
#
# COMPACT_ATOMS: atom_id res chain seq x y z
N MET A 1 22.38 -34.84 -5.38
CA MET A 1 23.86 -34.91 -5.31
C MET A 1 24.35 -35.95 -6.29
N SER A 2 24.83 -35.55 -7.47
CA SER A 2 25.53 -36.48 -8.38
C SER A 2 27.02 -36.33 -8.12
N ARG A 3 27.71 -37.43 -7.78
CA ARG A 3 29.17 -37.47 -7.65
C ARG A 3 29.72 -38.14 -8.90
N ALA A 4 30.48 -37.42 -9.71
CA ALA A 4 31.22 -38.00 -10.82
C ALA A 4 32.69 -38.16 -10.42
N THR A 5 33.16 -39.41 -10.41
CA THR A 5 34.55 -39.77 -10.10
C THR A 5 35.33 -39.89 -11.40
N VAL A 6 36.31 -39.01 -11.59
CA VAL A 6 37.24 -39.05 -12.71
C VAL A 6 38.55 -39.68 -12.23
N ILE A 7 38.99 -40.75 -12.90
CA ILE A 7 40.26 -41.40 -12.61
C ILE A 7 41.28 -40.91 -13.63
N ILE A 8 42.30 -40.20 -13.17
CA ILE A 8 43.44 -39.79 -14.01
C ILE A 8 44.64 -40.65 -13.61
N THR A 9 45.15 -41.45 -14.53
CA THR A 9 46.37 -42.23 -14.36
C THR A 9 47.54 -41.51 -15.02
N LEU A 10 48.54 -41.09 -14.23
CA LEU A 10 49.79 -40.52 -14.72
C LEU A 10 50.95 -41.29 -14.12
N LEU A 11 51.84 -41.82 -14.96
CA LEU A 11 53.04 -42.55 -14.54
C LEU A 11 52.78 -43.67 -13.50
N GLY A 12 51.65 -44.39 -13.64
CA GLY A 12 51.28 -45.49 -12.75
C GLY A 12 50.63 -45.07 -11.42
N VAL A 13 50.42 -43.77 -11.18
CA VAL A 13 49.66 -43.26 -10.04
C VAL A 13 48.23 -42.91 -10.47
N SER A 14 47.24 -43.56 -9.87
CA SER A 14 45.82 -43.26 -10.08
C SER A 14 45.38 -42.15 -9.12
N VAL A 15 45.01 -40.98 -9.65
CA VAL A 15 44.43 -39.89 -8.88
C VAL A 15 42.91 -39.91 -9.04
N LEU A 16 42.20 -40.00 -7.91
CA LEU A 16 40.75 -39.95 -7.86
C LEU A 16 40.29 -38.49 -7.72
N PHE A 17 39.87 -37.87 -8.82
CA PHE A 17 39.22 -36.56 -8.78
C PHE A 17 37.72 -36.75 -8.55
N HIS A 18 37.24 -36.28 -7.40
CA HIS A 18 35.81 -36.18 -7.13
C HIS A 18 35.33 -34.82 -7.59
N SER A 19 34.59 -34.77 -8.70
CA SER A 19 33.85 -33.57 -9.05
C SER A 19 32.48 -33.64 -8.37
N SER A 20 32.25 -32.73 -7.42
CA SER A 20 30.93 -32.50 -6.85
C SER A 20 30.30 -31.32 -7.58
N THR A 21 29.35 -31.59 -8.48
CA THR A 21 28.42 -30.55 -8.94
C THR A 21 27.42 -30.33 -7.81
N SER A 22 27.63 -29.33 -6.96
CA SER A 22 26.54 -28.80 -6.13
C SER A 22 25.62 -28.03 -7.06
N VAL A 23 24.45 -28.60 -7.31
CA VAL A 23 23.36 -27.86 -7.95
C VAL A 23 22.82 -26.98 -6.83
N ASP A 24 23.24 -25.72 -6.81
CA ASP A 24 22.74 -24.77 -5.81
C ASP A 24 21.22 -24.65 -5.96
N LEU A 25 20.47 -24.81 -4.87
CA LEU A 25 19.01 -24.86 -4.92
C LEU A 25 18.47 -23.42 -4.99
N PRO A 26 17.39 -23.15 -5.76
CA PRO A 26 16.84 -21.80 -5.84
C PRO A 26 16.52 -21.23 -4.46
N ARG A 27 16.73 -19.93 -4.28
CA ARG A 27 16.37 -19.23 -3.04
C ARG A 27 15.69 -17.90 -3.32
N PHE A 28 14.67 -17.57 -2.53
CA PHE A 28 14.08 -16.24 -2.55
C PHE A 28 15.05 -15.21 -1.98
N VAL A 29 15.14 -14.06 -2.63
CA VAL A 29 15.93 -12.92 -2.17
C VAL A 29 14.98 -11.94 -1.49
N GLY A 30 15.09 -11.85 -0.16
CA GLY A 30 14.25 -10.99 0.67
C GLY A 30 12.90 -11.63 1.06
N PRO A 31 12.11 -10.95 1.90
CA PRO A 31 10.77 -11.38 2.26
C PRO A 31 9.75 -11.02 1.19
N GLY A 32 8.54 -11.57 1.33
CA GLY A 32 7.38 -11.07 0.59
C GLY A 32 7.02 -9.62 0.94
N SER A 33 6.22 -8.99 0.09
CA SER A 33 5.92 -7.54 0.19
C SER A 33 4.47 -7.25 0.57
N ASN A 34 4.26 -6.24 1.41
CA ASN A 34 2.95 -5.64 1.65
C ASN A 34 2.80 -4.38 0.80
N VAL A 35 1.97 -4.43 -0.22
CA VAL A 35 1.79 -3.35 -1.20
C VAL A 35 0.46 -2.66 -0.92
N THR A 36 0.48 -1.35 -0.73
CA THR A 36 -0.73 -0.54 -0.58
C THR A 36 -0.90 0.35 -1.80
N VAL A 37 -2.05 0.26 -2.48
CA VAL A 37 -2.29 0.94 -3.76
C VAL A 37 -3.67 1.60 -3.75
N ALA A 38 -3.75 2.84 -4.23
CA ALA A 38 -5.02 3.51 -4.43
C ALA A 38 -5.78 2.92 -5.62
N VAL A 39 -7.11 2.87 -5.55
CA VAL A 39 -7.96 2.41 -6.66
C VAL A 39 -7.60 3.14 -7.97
N GLY A 40 -7.60 2.40 -9.08
CA GLY A 40 -7.27 2.89 -10.41
C GLY A 40 -5.78 3.10 -10.69
N ARG A 41 -4.90 2.77 -9.74
CA ARG A 41 -3.44 2.71 -9.96
C ARG A 41 -3.00 1.27 -10.24
N ASP A 42 -1.75 1.13 -10.66
CA ASP A 42 -1.14 -0.17 -10.93
C ASP A 42 -0.46 -0.72 -9.67
N ALA A 43 -0.70 -1.99 -9.36
CA ALA A 43 0.03 -2.72 -8.34
C ALA A 43 1.20 -3.51 -8.96
N VAL A 44 2.33 -3.54 -8.25
CA VAL A 44 3.55 -4.20 -8.69
C VAL A 44 4.08 -5.08 -7.58
N PHE A 45 4.22 -6.38 -7.83
CA PHE A 45 4.84 -7.34 -6.92
C PHE A 45 6.15 -7.82 -7.50
N ILE A 46 7.20 -7.82 -6.69
CA ILE A 46 8.54 -8.19 -7.12
C ILE A 46 8.92 -9.48 -6.41
N CYS A 47 9.22 -10.52 -7.17
CA CYS A 47 9.76 -11.77 -6.65
C CYS A 47 11.14 -12.02 -7.27
N ARG A 48 12.17 -12.01 -6.44
CA ARG A 48 13.55 -12.26 -6.88
C ARG A 48 14.02 -13.62 -6.39
N VAL A 49 14.58 -14.41 -7.30
CA VAL A 49 15.04 -15.77 -7.05
C VAL A 49 16.48 -15.92 -7.55
N ASP A 50 17.40 -16.21 -6.65
CA ASP A 50 18.77 -16.58 -6.99
C ASP A 50 18.83 -18.08 -7.33
N GLU A 51 19.82 -18.48 -8.13
CA GLU A 51 20.13 -19.88 -8.44
C GLU A 51 18.93 -20.65 -9.08
N LEU A 52 18.05 -19.95 -9.83
CA LEU A 52 16.84 -20.55 -10.42
C LEU A 52 17.11 -21.70 -11.41
N GLN A 53 18.24 -21.66 -12.14
CA GLN A 53 18.63 -22.71 -13.11
C GLN A 53 17.52 -23.06 -14.11
N SER A 54 17.00 -24.29 -14.07
CA SER A 54 15.94 -24.81 -14.95
C SER A 54 14.54 -24.78 -14.32
N PHE A 55 14.44 -24.36 -13.06
CA PHE A 55 13.17 -24.18 -12.38
C PHE A 55 12.41 -22.98 -12.97
N LYS A 56 11.11 -22.93 -12.71
CA LYS A 56 10.17 -21.92 -13.22
C LYS A 56 9.46 -21.26 -12.05
N VAL A 57 9.35 -19.94 -12.14
CA VAL A 57 8.55 -19.13 -11.23
C VAL A 57 7.12 -19.04 -11.75
N ALA A 58 6.13 -19.10 -10.88
CA ALA A 58 4.73 -18.87 -11.18
C ALA A 58 4.13 -17.88 -10.20
N TRP A 59 3.21 -17.05 -10.68
CA TRP A 59 2.39 -16.19 -9.83
C TRP A 59 0.99 -16.76 -9.71
N LEU A 60 0.46 -16.73 -8.49
CA LEU A 60 -0.86 -17.26 -8.16
C LEU A 60 -1.61 -16.28 -7.26
N ARG A 61 -2.93 -16.28 -7.37
CA ARG A 61 -3.82 -15.64 -6.40
C ARG A 61 -4.22 -16.67 -5.36
N VAL A 62 -3.99 -16.39 -4.08
CA VAL A 62 -4.08 -17.40 -3.00
C VAL A 62 -5.53 -17.69 -2.62
N ASP A 63 -6.34 -16.65 -2.48
CA ASP A 63 -7.77 -16.72 -2.15
C ASP A 63 -8.58 -17.57 -3.14
N THR A 64 -8.34 -17.41 -4.43
CA THR A 64 -9.05 -18.13 -5.50
C THR A 64 -8.27 -19.31 -6.08
N GLN A 65 -7.09 -19.61 -5.54
CA GLN A 65 -6.17 -20.66 -6.03
C GLN A 65 -5.94 -20.59 -7.55
N THR A 66 -5.91 -19.39 -8.12
CA THR A 66 -5.86 -19.19 -9.58
C THR A 66 -4.43 -18.92 -10.03
N VAL A 67 -3.96 -19.67 -11.01
CA VAL A 67 -2.66 -19.41 -11.64
C VAL A 67 -2.76 -18.17 -12.53
N LEU A 68 -1.93 -17.18 -12.24
CA LEU A 68 -1.87 -15.93 -12.99
C LEU A 68 -0.87 -16.04 -14.13
N THR A 69 0.37 -16.42 -13.82
CA THR A 69 1.46 -16.51 -14.79
C THR A 69 2.37 -17.70 -14.51
N ILE A 70 3.04 -18.20 -15.55
CA ILE A 70 4.09 -19.22 -15.45
C ILE A 70 5.28 -18.75 -16.29
N ALA A 71 6.43 -18.57 -15.65
CA ALA A 71 7.62 -17.97 -16.22
C ALA A 71 7.30 -16.63 -16.91
N ALA A 72 7.43 -16.56 -18.23
CA ALA A 72 7.16 -15.37 -19.04
C ALA A 72 5.71 -15.26 -19.55
N HIS A 73 4.89 -16.28 -19.33
CA HIS A 73 3.58 -16.39 -19.96
C HIS A 73 2.46 -16.07 -18.97
N VAL A 74 1.54 -15.20 -19.40
CA VAL A 74 0.29 -14.93 -18.69
C VAL A 74 -0.71 -16.04 -19.03
N ILE A 75 -1.22 -16.71 -17.99
CA ILE A 75 -2.17 -17.84 -18.10
C ILE A 75 -3.60 -17.39 -17.84
N THR A 76 -3.78 -16.42 -16.93
CA THR A 76 -5.09 -15.85 -16.63
C THR A 76 -5.69 -15.14 -17.84
N LYS A 77 -7.04 -15.15 -17.94
CA LYS A 77 -7.79 -14.38 -18.93
C LYS A 77 -7.87 -12.88 -18.59
N ASN A 78 -7.43 -12.50 -17.39
CA ASN A 78 -7.46 -11.09 -16.96
C ASN A 78 -6.40 -10.29 -17.73
N HIS A 79 -6.84 -9.44 -18.66
CA HIS A 79 -5.97 -8.59 -19.48
C HIS A 79 -5.21 -7.51 -18.70
N ARG A 80 -5.59 -7.24 -17.44
CA ARG A 80 -4.88 -6.30 -16.56
C ARG A 80 -3.61 -6.88 -15.95
N ILE A 81 -3.43 -8.20 -16.03
CA ILE A 81 -2.27 -8.90 -15.50
C ILE A 81 -1.18 -8.99 -16.57
N SER A 82 0.04 -8.63 -16.20
CA SER A 82 1.24 -8.85 -17.01
C SER A 82 2.41 -9.28 -16.14
N VAL A 83 3.41 -9.93 -16.74
CA VAL A 83 4.64 -10.32 -16.07
C VAL A 83 5.84 -9.72 -16.81
N ILE A 84 6.75 -9.15 -16.05
CA ILE A 84 8.05 -8.66 -16.53
C ILE A 84 9.09 -9.56 -15.86
N HIS A 85 10.04 -10.06 -16.64
CA HIS A 85 11.15 -10.84 -16.10
C HIS A 85 12.50 -10.33 -16.58
N GLY A 86 13.51 -10.43 -15.74
CA GLY A 86 14.89 -10.05 -16.05
C GLY A 86 15.76 -10.12 -14.80
N ASP A 87 17.04 -10.43 -14.97
CA ASP A 87 18.05 -10.40 -13.90
C ASP A 87 17.65 -11.18 -12.62
N GLY A 88 17.05 -12.36 -12.79
CA GLY A 88 16.59 -13.21 -11.68
C GLY A 88 15.33 -12.71 -10.97
N THR A 89 14.61 -11.75 -11.56
CA THR A 89 13.42 -11.13 -10.98
C THR A 89 12.19 -11.41 -11.86
N TRP A 90 11.08 -11.78 -11.23
CA TRP A 90 9.75 -11.96 -11.83
C TRP A 90 8.77 -10.99 -11.19
N THR A 91 8.47 -9.94 -11.92
CA THR A 91 7.59 -8.86 -11.48
C THR A 91 6.20 -9.05 -12.05
N LEU A 92 5.21 -9.22 -11.16
CA LEU A 92 3.79 -9.24 -11.51
C LEU A 92 3.26 -7.81 -11.50
N VAL A 93 2.62 -7.39 -12.58
CA VAL A 93 1.96 -6.09 -12.68
C VAL A 93 0.46 -6.29 -12.87
N LEU A 94 -0.33 -5.68 -12.01
CA LEU A 94 -1.79 -5.62 -12.09
C LEU A 94 -2.22 -4.17 -12.32
N ARG A 95 -2.75 -3.90 -13.51
CA ARG A 95 -3.22 -2.56 -13.88
C ARG A 95 -4.62 -2.25 -13.37
N ASP A 96 -4.92 -0.96 -13.23
CA ASP A 96 -6.26 -0.45 -12.90
C ASP A 96 -6.87 -1.21 -11.71
N VAL A 97 -6.19 -1.17 -10.57
CA VAL A 97 -6.56 -1.93 -9.36
C VAL A 97 -7.94 -1.54 -8.86
N THR A 98 -8.74 -2.56 -8.53
CA THR A 98 -10.07 -2.42 -7.94
C THR A 98 -10.09 -2.94 -6.50
N PRO A 99 -11.06 -2.56 -5.65
CA PRO A 99 -11.16 -3.09 -4.29
C PRO A 99 -11.21 -4.62 -4.22
N ALA A 100 -11.79 -5.28 -5.23
CA ALA A 100 -11.90 -6.74 -5.32
C ALA A 100 -10.57 -7.44 -5.64
N ASP A 101 -9.55 -6.70 -6.08
CA ASP A 101 -8.22 -7.25 -6.32
C ASP A 101 -7.39 -7.41 -5.05
N GLY A 102 -7.80 -6.78 -3.95
CA GLY A 102 -7.14 -6.89 -2.65
C GLY A 102 -7.09 -8.34 -2.13
N GLY A 103 -6.01 -8.65 -1.42
CA GLY A 103 -5.74 -9.98 -0.88
C GLY A 103 -4.34 -10.47 -1.19
N SER A 104 -4.11 -11.76 -0.97
CA SER A 104 -2.78 -12.35 -1.04
C SER A 104 -2.44 -12.96 -2.41
N TYR A 105 -1.25 -12.63 -2.90
CA TYR A 105 -0.61 -13.14 -4.10
C TYR A 105 0.61 -13.96 -3.73
N MET A 106 0.91 -15.01 -4.48
CA MET A 106 2.00 -15.93 -4.16
C MET A 106 2.93 -16.10 -5.36
N CYS A 107 4.22 -15.89 -5.10
CA CYS A 107 5.30 -16.29 -5.98
C CYS A 107 5.74 -17.70 -5.61
N GLN A 108 5.72 -18.61 -6.58
CA GLN A 108 5.98 -20.03 -6.35
C GLN A 108 7.06 -20.54 -7.30
N VAL A 109 7.98 -21.38 -6.80
CA VAL A 109 9.02 -22.03 -7.59
C VAL A 109 8.77 -23.54 -7.57
N ASN A 110 8.82 -24.19 -8.74
CA ASN A 110 8.53 -25.62 -8.89
C ASN A 110 9.68 -26.56 -8.40
N THR A 111 10.26 -26.25 -7.25
CA THR A 111 11.22 -27.11 -6.54
C THR A 111 10.52 -28.26 -5.81
N GLU A 112 11.31 -29.20 -5.28
CA GLU A 112 10.82 -30.29 -4.42
C GLU A 112 11.57 -30.21 -3.06
N PRO A 113 10.91 -29.84 -1.95
CA PRO A 113 9.52 -29.39 -1.85
C PRO A 113 9.28 -28.03 -2.53
N MET A 114 8.02 -27.75 -2.84
CA MET A 114 7.65 -26.52 -3.53
C MET A 114 7.90 -25.29 -2.67
N MET A 115 8.66 -24.34 -3.19
CA MET A 115 8.98 -23.09 -2.51
C MET A 115 7.94 -22.01 -2.85
N SER A 116 7.51 -21.25 -1.86
CA SER A 116 6.55 -20.16 -2.02
C SER A 116 6.91 -18.92 -1.19
N GLN A 117 6.52 -17.76 -1.69
CA GLN A 117 6.65 -16.46 -1.05
C GLN A 117 5.33 -15.68 -1.20
N LEU A 118 4.80 -15.17 -0.09
CA LEU A 118 3.49 -14.51 -0.02
C LEU A 118 3.63 -12.99 -0.10
N HIS A 119 2.75 -12.33 -0.86
CA HIS A 119 2.67 -10.87 -1.01
C HIS A 119 1.25 -10.42 -0.75
N GLU A 120 1.06 -9.34 0.00
CA GLU A 120 -0.27 -8.83 0.36
C GLU A 120 -0.59 -7.54 -0.39
N LEU A 121 -1.81 -7.44 -0.93
CA LEU A 121 -2.32 -6.24 -1.58
C LEU A 121 -3.42 -5.59 -0.75
N HIS A 122 -3.14 -4.39 -0.25
CA HIS A 122 -4.13 -3.51 0.37
C HIS A 122 -4.56 -2.45 -0.62
N VAL A 123 -5.86 -2.39 -0.90
CA VAL A 123 -6.44 -1.39 -1.81
C VAL A 123 -7.06 -0.28 -0.98
N VAL A 124 -6.62 0.95 -1.20
CA VAL A 124 -7.15 2.14 -0.51
C VAL A 124 -8.07 2.93 -1.42
N VAL A 125 -9.14 3.43 -0.83
CA VAL A 125 -10.16 4.26 -1.49
C VAL A 125 -10.16 5.59 -0.79
N SER A 126 -9.99 6.67 -1.56
CA SER A 126 -10.05 8.02 -1.03
C SER A 126 -11.38 8.28 -0.33
N PRO A 127 -11.39 9.07 0.76
CA PRO A 127 -12.62 9.48 1.41
C PRO A 127 -13.55 10.22 0.45
N ASP A 128 -14.84 9.89 0.50
CA ASP A 128 -15.91 10.57 -0.23
C ASP A 128 -17.06 10.87 0.72
N ILE A 129 -17.58 12.10 0.70
CA ILE A 129 -18.63 12.56 1.60
C ILE A 129 -19.98 12.16 0.99
N ASP A 130 -20.82 11.52 1.79
CA ASP A 130 -22.19 11.21 1.42
C ASP A 130 -23.05 12.44 1.73
N ASP A 131 -23.33 13.25 0.70
CA ASP A 131 -24.12 14.48 0.82
C ASP A 131 -25.57 14.22 1.27
N GLU A 132 -26.15 13.06 0.93
CA GLU A 132 -27.53 12.71 1.32
C GLU A 132 -27.60 12.28 2.80
N ALA A 133 -26.58 11.58 3.29
CA ALA A 133 -26.50 11.15 4.68
C ALA A 133 -25.93 12.23 5.61
N SER A 134 -25.22 13.22 5.06
CA SER A 134 -24.67 14.35 5.80
C SER A 134 -25.69 15.46 5.99
N SER A 135 -25.46 16.33 6.98
CA SER A 135 -26.26 17.54 7.14
C SER A 135 -25.98 18.50 6.00
N GLY A 136 -27.03 18.92 5.29
CA GLY A 136 -26.97 20.06 4.36
C GLY A 136 -27.00 21.39 5.10
N ASP A 137 -27.44 22.44 4.41
CA ASP A 137 -27.54 23.78 5.00
C ASP A 137 -28.64 23.83 6.07
N VAL A 138 -28.27 24.19 7.30
CA VAL A 138 -29.18 24.31 8.44
C VAL A 138 -29.14 25.75 8.97
N THR A 139 -30.31 26.37 9.09
CA THR A 139 -30.48 27.68 9.75
C THR A 139 -31.00 27.45 11.16
N VAL A 140 -30.39 28.10 12.15
CA VAL A 140 -30.71 27.95 13.58
C VAL A 140 -30.75 29.32 14.23
N ASP A 141 -31.69 29.51 15.15
CA ASP A 141 -31.83 30.76 15.91
C ASP A 141 -30.76 30.90 16.99
N GLU A 142 -30.43 32.14 17.33
CA GLU A 142 -29.41 32.44 18.32
C GLU A 142 -29.76 31.88 19.70
N GLY A 143 -28.83 31.12 20.29
CA GLY A 143 -29.01 30.45 21.59
C GLY A 143 -29.47 28.99 21.51
N GLU A 144 -29.82 28.47 20.33
CA GLU A 144 -30.16 27.06 20.15
C GLU A 144 -28.94 26.15 19.91
N ARG A 145 -29.10 24.85 20.19
CA ARG A 145 -28.04 23.85 20.01
C ARG A 145 -28.12 23.23 18.62
N LEU A 146 -27.04 23.37 17.84
CA LEU A 146 -26.86 22.73 16.55
C LEU A 146 -25.90 21.54 16.66
N ALA A 147 -26.25 20.43 16.00
CA ALA A 147 -25.37 19.29 15.78
C ALA A 147 -25.35 18.95 14.28
N LEU A 148 -24.20 19.13 13.63
CA LEU A 148 -24.00 18.78 12.23
C LEU A 148 -23.49 17.34 12.13
N ARG A 149 -24.09 16.57 11.23
CA ARG A 149 -23.68 15.21 10.91
C ARG A 149 -22.86 15.22 9.62
N CYS A 150 -21.70 14.56 9.64
CA CYS A 150 -20.91 14.31 8.44
C CYS A 150 -20.67 12.81 8.31
N VAL A 151 -21.05 12.25 7.17
CA VAL A 151 -20.85 10.85 6.83
C VAL A 151 -19.90 10.78 5.65
N ALA A 152 -18.77 10.11 5.84
CA ALA A 152 -17.82 9.87 4.77
C ALA A 152 -17.56 8.37 4.64
N SER A 153 -17.46 7.91 3.40
CA SER A 153 -17.04 6.56 3.03
C SER A 153 -15.59 6.56 2.55
N GLY A 154 -14.90 5.43 2.62
CA GLY A 154 -13.50 5.33 2.21
C GLY A 154 -12.84 4.09 2.80
N THR A 155 -11.62 3.78 2.34
CA THR A 155 -10.82 2.67 2.89
C THR A 155 -9.37 3.11 3.04
N PRO A 156 -8.81 3.14 4.27
CA PRO A 156 -9.46 2.84 5.54
C PRO A 156 -10.60 3.83 5.87
N THR A 157 -11.51 3.44 6.78
CA THR A 157 -12.65 4.27 7.16
C THR A 157 -12.19 5.67 7.58
N PRO A 158 -12.71 6.75 6.95
CA PRO A 158 -12.28 8.10 7.27
C PRO A 158 -12.57 8.46 8.73
N ILE A 159 -11.65 9.18 9.36
CA ILE A 159 -11.86 9.74 10.70
C ILE A 159 -12.74 10.99 10.56
N ALA A 160 -13.70 11.17 11.48
CA ALA A 160 -14.54 12.37 11.49
C ALA A 160 -13.67 13.64 11.55
N PRO A 161 -14.00 14.70 10.79
CA PRO A 161 -13.29 15.96 10.88
C PRO A 161 -13.39 16.52 12.30
N SER A 162 -12.25 16.90 12.89
CA SER A 162 -12.19 17.50 14.23
C SER A 162 -11.78 18.96 14.12
N VAL A 163 -12.62 19.86 14.62
CA VAL A 163 -12.28 21.27 14.79
C VAL A 163 -11.63 21.43 16.15
N TRP A 164 -10.34 21.75 16.16
CA TRP A 164 -9.61 22.10 17.37
C TRP A 164 -9.64 23.61 17.55
N SER A 165 -10.46 24.10 18.47
CA SER A 165 -10.35 25.47 18.97
C SER A 165 -9.62 25.44 20.31
N GLY A 166 -8.34 25.80 20.31
CA GLY A 166 -7.60 26.00 21.55
C GLY A 166 -8.05 27.29 22.22
N HIS A 167 -8.65 27.21 23.41
CA HIS A 167 -8.92 28.41 24.21
C HIS A 167 -7.61 28.98 24.77
N ALA A 168 -7.06 30.00 24.13
CA ALA A 168 -5.94 30.76 24.65
C ALA A 168 -6.47 32.06 25.30
N ALA A 169 -6.41 32.14 26.63
CA ALA A 169 -6.66 33.39 27.34
C ALA A 169 -5.40 34.26 27.29
N ALA A 170 -5.49 35.44 26.66
CA ALA A 170 -4.45 36.45 26.71
C ALA A 170 -4.77 37.46 27.81
N TRP A 171 -3.82 37.71 28.71
CA TRP A 171 -3.94 38.71 29.77
C TRP A 171 -3.15 39.95 29.39
N ALA A 172 -3.75 41.13 29.55
CA ALA A 172 -3.07 42.40 29.35
C ALA A 172 -3.44 43.39 30.46
N LEU A 173 -2.51 44.30 30.74
CA LEU A 173 -2.74 45.38 31.69
C LEU A 173 -3.71 46.41 31.09
N THR A 174 -4.48 47.06 31.96
CA THR A 174 -5.43 48.11 31.56
C THR A 174 -4.70 49.24 30.82
N GLY A 175 -5.10 49.51 29.59
CA GLY A 175 -4.48 50.53 28.72
C GLY A 175 -3.44 50.01 27.73
N SER A 176 -3.08 48.72 27.78
CA SER A 176 -2.22 48.09 26.78
C SER A 176 -3.00 47.72 25.51
N SER A 177 -2.34 47.80 24.35
CA SER A 177 -2.88 47.27 23.09
C SER A 177 -2.50 45.79 22.95
N VAL A 178 -3.45 44.97 22.49
CA VAL A 178 -3.26 43.52 22.27
C VAL A 178 -3.68 43.20 20.84
N ILE A 179 -2.95 42.27 20.22
CA ILE A 179 -3.29 41.71 18.92
C ILE A 179 -3.65 40.24 19.14
N LEU A 180 -4.89 39.88 18.81
CA LEU A 180 -5.33 38.49 18.80
C LEU A 180 -5.07 37.92 17.40
N GLN A 181 -4.45 36.73 17.34
CA GLN A 181 -4.16 36.04 16.09
C GLN A 181 -4.75 34.64 16.15
N CYS A 182 -5.50 34.27 15.12
CA CYS A 182 -6.04 32.93 14.93
C CYS A 182 -5.57 32.41 13.57
N THR A 183 -5.15 31.15 13.51
CA THR A 183 -4.77 30.47 12.27
C THR A 183 -5.74 29.31 12.06
N SER A 184 -6.53 29.37 10.98
CA SER A 184 -7.40 28.29 10.56
C SER A 184 -6.93 27.74 9.21
N GLU A 185 -6.95 26.41 9.10
CA GLU A 185 -6.72 25.70 7.85
C GLU A 185 -8.02 25.01 7.45
N ALA A 186 -8.54 25.31 6.27
CA ALA A 186 -9.80 24.76 5.78
C ALA A 186 -9.77 24.59 4.25
N TYR A 187 -10.41 23.53 3.77
CA TYR A 187 -10.65 23.29 2.35
C TYR A 187 -12.11 22.87 2.14
N PRO A 188 -12.89 23.61 1.31
CA PRO A 188 -12.53 24.84 0.58
C PRO A 188 -12.30 26.05 1.52
N ILE A 189 -11.80 27.15 0.97
CA ILE A 189 -11.41 28.36 1.72
C ILE A 189 -12.55 28.80 2.65
N ALA A 190 -12.28 28.89 3.95
CA ALA A 190 -13.24 29.36 4.95
C ALA A 190 -13.15 30.87 5.17
N ALA A 191 -14.29 31.51 5.42
CA ALA A 191 -14.34 32.89 5.91
C ALA A 191 -14.06 32.90 7.43
N SER A 192 -13.13 33.75 7.87
CA SER A 192 -12.79 33.93 9.29
C SER A 192 -13.25 35.29 9.80
N TYR A 193 -13.80 35.32 11.01
CA TYR A 193 -14.28 36.53 11.67
C TYR A 193 -14.05 36.45 13.19
N TRP A 194 -14.04 37.62 13.84
CA TRP A 194 -13.90 37.74 15.29
C TRP A 194 -15.24 38.08 15.93
N VAL A 195 -15.53 37.47 17.09
CA VAL A 195 -16.74 37.70 17.88
C VAL A 195 -16.34 38.03 19.31
N PHE A 196 -17.03 39.00 19.93
CA PHE A 196 -16.89 39.35 21.34
C PHE A 196 -18.27 39.49 21.97
N ASP A 197 -18.51 38.78 23.08
CA ASP A 197 -19.81 38.74 23.78
C ASP A 197 -21.04 38.48 22.87
N GLY A 198 -20.85 37.67 21.83
CA GLY A 198 -21.91 37.31 20.86
C GLY A 198 -22.02 38.26 19.66
N GLU A 199 -21.32 39.40 19.67
CA GLU A 199 -21.35 40.38 18.59
C GLU A 199 -20.14 40.28 17.67
N LEU A 200 -20.37 40.43 16.36
CA LEU A 200 -19.33 40.47 15.34
C LEU A 200 -18.46 41.72 15.52
N LEU A 201 -17.15 41.55 15.69
CA LEU A 201 -16.21 42.67 15.73
C LEU A 201 -15.95 43.18 14.31
N VAL A 202 -16.40 44.40 14.03
CA VAL A 202 -16.18 45.08 12.75
C VAL A 202 -15.17 46.21 12.96
N ASN A 203 -14.07 46.22 12.19
CA ASN A 203 -12.98 47.21 12.28
C ASN A 203 -12.17 47.23 13.61
N GLY A 204 -12.12 46.12 14.35
CA GLY A 204 -11.22 45.98 15.51
C GLY A 204 -11.54 46.90 16.69
N ARG A 205 -12.82 47.22 16.91
CA ARG A 205 -13.35 47.89 18.09
C ARG A 205 -14.60 47.19 18.59
#